data_AF-A0A4Z0MFU0-F1
#
_entry.id   AF-A0A4Z0MFU0-F1
#
_cell.length_a   1.000
_cell.length_b   1.000
_cell.length_c   1.000
_cell.angle_alpha   90.00
_cell.angle_beta   90.00
_cell.angle_gamma   90.00
#
_symmetry.space_group_name_H-M   'P 1'
#
loop_
_entity.id
_entity.type
_entity.pdbx_description
1 polymer ?
#
loop_
_entity_poly.entity_id
_entity_poly.type
_entity_poly.pdbx_seq_one_letter_code
_entity_poly.pdbx_strand_id
1 'polypeptide(L)' 'MGKGDIKTKKGKRTNGSYGVHRKKRRAAKAGPPKPADKK' A
#
# COMPACT_ATOMS: atom_id res chain seq x y z
N MET A 1 18.14 9.39 -0.80
CA MET A 1 17.94 7.99 -0.35
C MET A 1 17.42 7.13 -1.50
N GLY A 2 18.19 6.11 -1.92
CA GLY A 2 17.91 5.26 -3.09
C GLY A 2 17.02 4.05 -2.80
N LYS A 3 16.72 3.25 -3.83
CA LYS A 3 15.89 2.04 -3.72
C LYS A 3 16.54 0.91 -2.88
N GLY A 4 17.86 0.97 -2.66
CA GLY A 4 18.59 0.02 -1.81
C GLY A 4 18.46 0.28 -0.30
N ASP A 5 17.95 1.44 0.10
CA ASP A 5 17.82 1.78 1.52
C ASP A 5 16.57 1.13 2.13
N ILE A 6 16.78 -0.01 2.79
CA ILE A 6 15.74 -0.80 3.46
C ILE A 6 15.04 -0.09 4.62
N LYS A 7 15.58 1.03 5.13
CA LYS A 7 14.94 1.81 6.19
C LYS A 7 13.91 2.78 5.62
N THR A 8 13.89 3.02 4.30
CA THR A 8 12.90 3.89 3.67
C THR A 8 11.68 3.13 3.18
N LYS A 9 10.55 3.84 3.04
CA LYS A 9 9.34 3.29 2.38
C LYS A 9 9.63 2.79 0.97
N LYS A 10 10.52 3.48 0.23
CA LYS A 10 10.89 3.13 -1.15
C LYS A 10 11.68 1.82 -1.16
N GLY A 11 12.70 1.66 -0.32
CA GLY A 11 13.46 0.42 -0.25
C GLY A 11 12.67 -0.76 0.32
N LYS A 12 11.82 -0.55 1.34
CA LYS A 12 10.86 -1.56 1.81
C LYS A 12 9.90 -2.01 0.70
N ARG A 13 9.48 -1.10 -0.18
CA ARG A 13 8.60 -1.43 -1.32
C ARG A 13 9.35 -2.25 -2.37
N THR A 14 10.59 -1.89 -2.68
CA THR A 14 11.44 -2.63 -3.64
C THR A 14 11.83 -4.01 -3.12
N ASN A 15 12.14 -4.13 -1.83
CA ASN A 15 12.47 -5.39 -1.17
C ASN A 15 11.22 -6.20 -0.73
N GLY A 16 10.01 -5.72 -1.02
CA GLY A 16 8.76 -6.43 -0.68
C GLY A 16 8.42 -6.56 0.82
N SER A 17 9.30 -6.13 1.73
CA SER A 17 9.11 -6.26 3.18
C SER A 17 8.19 -5.18 3.79
N TYR A 18 7.61 -5.49 4.94
CA TYR A 18 6.83 -4.55 5.74
C TYR A 18 7.64 -4.03 6.93
N GLY A 19 7.20 -2.92 7.53
CA GLY A 19 7.83 -2.32 8.71
C GLY A 19 7.27 -0.93 9.01
N VAL A 20 7.94 -0.18 9.89
CA VAL A 20 7.51 1.17 10.33
C VAL A 20 7.17 2.08 9.15
N HIS A 21 8.02 2.07 8.11
CA HIS A 21 7.84 2.91 6.92
C HIS A 21 6.94 2.31 5.83
N ARG A 22 6.61 1.01 5.89
CA ARG A 22 5.69 0.33 4.97
C ARG A 22 4.79 -0.62 5.75
N LYS A 23 3.67 -0.09 6.26
CA LYS A 23 2.68 -0.87 7.02
C LYS A 23 1.79 -1.69 6.09
N LYS A 24 1.41 -2.90 6.53
CA LYS A 24 0.38 -3.69 5.87
C LYS A 24 -0.97 -3.02 6.18
N ARG A 25 -1.63 -2.45 5.19
CA ARG A 25 -2.99 -1.94 5.38
C ARG A 25 -3.92 -3.14 5.53
N ARG A 26 -4.70 -3.19 6.61
CA ARG A 26 -5.92 -4.01 6.63
C ARG A 26 -6.75 -3.51 5.46
N ALA A 27 -7.14 -4.41 4.56
CA ALA A 27 -8.11 -4.05 3.54
C ALA A 27 -9.34 -3.54 4.28
N ALA A 28 -9.60 -2.23 4.20
CA ALA A 28 -10.92 -1.73 4.51
C ALA A 28 -11.82 -2.52 3.57
N LYS A 29 -12.80 -3.27 4.11
CA LYS A 29 -13.81 -3.92 3.28
C LYS A 29 -14.34 -2.80 2.40
N ALA A 30 -13.99 -2.82 1.11
CA ALA A 30 -14.50 -1.84 0.18
C ALA A 30 -16.00 -2.02 0.29
N GLY A 31 -16.69 -0.98 0.79
CA GLY A 31 -18.14 -0.98 0.79
C GLY A 31 -18.60 -1.33 -0.63
N PRO A 32 -19.77 -1.98 -0.76
CA PRO A 32 -20.26 -2.39 -2.07
C PRO A 32 -20.12 -1.22 -3.05
N PRO A 33 -19.60 -1.48 -4.26
CA PRO A 33 -19.38 -0.42 -5.24
C PRO A 33 -20.68 0.36 -5.40
N LYS A 34 -20.60 1.69 -5.33
CA LYS A 34 -21.77 2.54 -5.58
C LYS A 34 -22.32 2.15 -6.96
N PRO A 35 -23.63 1.86 -7.07
CA PRO A 35 -24.21 1.55 -8.36
C PRO A 35 -23.91 2.73 -9.30
N ALA A 36 -23.28 2.43 -10.43
CA ALA A 36 -23.15 3.42 -11.48
C ALA A 36 -24.55 3.66 -12.03
N ASP A 37 -25.04 4.90 -11.91
CA ASP A 37 -26.30 5.33 -12.51
C ASP A 37 -26.23 5.04 -14.02
N LYS A 38 -26.94 4.00 -14.45
CA LYS A 38 -27.18 3.75 -15.87
C LYS A 38 -28.27 4.72 -16.31
N LYS A 39 -27.87 5.80 -16.99
CA LYS A 39 -28.78 6.63 -17.79
C LYS A 39 -29.25 5.86 -19.02
#